data_AF-A0A3L7U4D4-F1
#
_entry.id   AF-A0A3L7U4D4-F1
#
_cell.length_a   1.000
_cell.length_b   1.000
_cell.length_c   1.000
_cell.angle_alpha   90.00
_cell.angle_beta   90.00
_cell.angle_gamma   90.00
#
_symmetry.space_group_name_H-M   'P 1'
#
loop_
_entity.id
_entity.type
_entity.pdbx_description
1 polymer ?
#
loop_
_entity_poly.entity_id
_entity_poly.type
_entity_poly.pdbx_seq_one_letter_code
_entity_poly.pdbx_strand_id
1 'polypeptide(L)' 'LVDLHLPEVESGALMSFVRHSDELQMTRVIGVSGKLTDGQMSSMNGKGFDCILRKPFTVRQVVDAIEHAHAFVG' A
#
# COMPACT_ATOMS: atom_id res chain seq x y z
N LEU A 1 0.35 3.74 6.31
CA LEU A 1 1.03 4.22 5.08
C LEU A 1 2.47 3.71 5.10
N VAL A 2 2.96 3.12 4.01
CA VAL A 2 4.31 2.54 3.91
C VAL A 2 5.03 3.11 2.68
N ASP A 3 6.26 3.60 2.85
CA ASP A 3 7.09 4.01 1.70
C ASP A 3 7.70 2.76 1.02
N LEU A 4 7.49 2.65 -0.29
CA LEU A 4 7.98 1.54 -1.12
C LEU A 4 9.38 1.80 -1.68
N HIS A 5 9.98 2.97 -1.41
CA HIS A 5 11.37 3.28 -1.73
C HIS A 5 12.30 2.99 -0.55
N LEU A 6 12.12 1.85 0.12
CA LEU A 6 13.03 1.36 1.15
C LEU A 6 13.98 0.33 0.51
N PRO A 7 15.29 0.61 0.41
CA PRO A 7 16.24 -0.28 -0.27
C PRO A 7 16.44 -1.64 0.43
N GLU A 8 16.03 -1.77 1.70
CA GLU A 8 16.27 -2.97 2.52
C GLU A 8 14.99 -3.76 2.85
N VAL A 9 13.80 -3.17 2.64
CA VAL A 9 12.53 -3.86 2.86
C VAL A 9 11.93 -4.19 1.52
N GLU A 10 12.08 -5.44 1.11
CA GLU A 10 11.25 -5.98 0.04
C GLU A 10 9.80 -5.81 0.46
N SER A 11 9.07 -4.95 -0.24
CA SER A 11 7.66 -4.67 0.03
C SER A 11 6.81 -5.93 0.10
N GLY A 12 7.22 -7.00 -0.60
CA GLY A 12 6.63 -8.32 -0.50
C GLY A 12 6.84 -9.01 0.84
N ALA A 13 8.04 -8.94 1.44
CA ALA A 13 8.33 -9.52 2.74
C ALA A 13 7.54 -8.81 3.86
N LEU A 14 7.45 -7.49 3.81
CA LEU A 14 6.62 -6.71 4.74
C LEU A 14 5.14 -7.09 4.62
N MET A 15 4.61 -7.16 3.39
CA MET A 15 3.23 -7.56 3.19
C MET A 15 2.97 -8.99 3.63
N SER A 16 3.90 -9.91 3.38
CA SER A 16 3.82 -11.28 3.88
C SER A 16 3.74 -11.29 5.41
N PHE A 17 4.61 -10.55 6.10
CA PHE A 17 4.58 -10.45 7.56
C PHE A 17 3.24 -9.90 8.07
N VAL A 18 2.75 -8.81 7.49
CA VAL A 18 1.46 -8.20 7.90
C VAL A 18 0.30 -9.17 7.67
N ARG A 19 0.27 -9.88 6.54
CA ARG A 19 -0.86 -10.76 6.18
C ARG A 19 -0.84 -12.11 6.89
N HIS A 20 0.33 -12.60 7.33
CA HIS A 20 0.47 -13.86 8.08
C HIS A 20 0.49 -13.67 9.60
N SER A 21 0.45 -12.44 10.09
CA SER A 21 0.36 -12.14 11.52
C SER A 21 -1.10 -12.02 11.94
N ASP A 22 -1.56 -12.85 12.87
CA ASP A 22 -2.96 -12.88 13.32
C ASP A 22 -3.46 -11.52 13.82
N GLU A 23 -2.57 -10.76 14.46
CA GLU A 23 -2.85 -9.42 14.99
C GLU A 23 -2.89 -8.34 13.90
N LEU A 24 -2.15 -8.52 12.80
CA LEU A 24 -1.92 -7.49 11.79
C LEU A 24 -2.65 -7.75 10.48
N GLN A 25 -3.20 -8.95 10.26
CA GLN A 25 -3.87 -9.33 9.02
C GLN A 25 -5.01 -8.37 8.63
N MET A 26 -5.70 -7.81 9.62
CA MET A 26 -6.79 -6.83 9.44
C MET A 26 -6.29 -5.39 9.20
N THR A 27 -4.99 -5.14 9.30
CA THR A 27 -4.41 -3.82 9.10
C THR A 27 -4.43 -3.45 7.62
N ARG A 28 -4.98 -2.28 7.32
CA ARG A 28 -4.97 -1.70 5.97
C ARG A 28 -3.59 -1.13 5.66
N VAL A 29 -3.03 -1.52 4.51
CA VAL A 29 -1.71 -1.09 4.06
C VAL A 29 -1.83 -0.34 2.75
N ILE A 30 -1.58 0.97 2.83
CA ILE A 30 -1.47 1.86 1.69
C ILE A 30 0.01 2.06 1.38
N GLY A 31 0.43 1.60 0.21
CA GLY A 31 1.80 1.78 -0.30
C GLY A 31 1.99 3.20 -0.84
N VAL A 32 3.19 3.75 -0.72
CA VAL A 32 3.52 5.11 -1.16
C VAL A 32 4.80 5.07 -1.97
N SER A 33 4.83 5.65 -3.17
CA SER A 33 6.06 5.70 -3.97
C SER A 33 6.15 6.92 -4.87
N GLY A 34 7.36 7.46 -5.07
CA GLY A 34 7.63 8.51 -6.05
C GLY A 34 8.26 8.03 -7.36
N LYS A 35 8.60 6.75 -7.49
CA LYS A 35 9.42 6.23 -8.61
C LYS A 35 8.84 4.99 -9.30
N LEU A 36 7.69 4.49 -8.88
CA LEU A 36 7.07 3.33 -9.56
C LEU A 36 6.61 3.72 -10.96
N THR A 37 6.97 2.90 -11.94
CA THR A 37 6.37 2.94 -13.28
C THR A 37 4.99 2.26 -13.24
N ASP A 38 4.11 2.57 -14.21
CA ASP A 38 2.76 2.01 -14.24
C ASP A 38 2.77 0.46 -14.29
N GLY A 39 3.79 -0.13 -14.94
CA GLY A 39 4.01 -1.57 -14.94
C GLY A 39 4.34 -2.15 -13.56
N GLN A 40 5.12 -1.43 -12.74
CA GLN A 40 5.43 -1.86 -11.37
C GLN A 40 4.24 -1.68 -10.41
N MET A 41 3.38 -0.69 -10.66
CA MET A 41 2.14 -0.51 -9.89
C MET A 41 1.17 -1.67 -10.09
N SER A 42 0.98 -2.12 -11.33
CA SER A 42 0.11 -3.27 -11.64
C SER A 42 0.55 -4.54 -10.90
N SER A 43 1.87 -4.79 -10.83
CA SER A 43 2.43 -5.93 -10.09
C SER A 43 2.33 -5.80 -8.55
N MET A 44 2.15 -4.59 -8.02
CA MET A 44 2.03 -4.36 -6.57
C MET A 44 0.60 -4.58 -6.05
N ASN A 45 -0.43 -4.37 -6.89
CA ASN A 45 -1.82 -4.72 -6.53
C ASN A 45 -1.97 -6.21 -6.20
N GLY A 46 -1.17 -7.09 -6.81
CA GLY A 46 -1.13 -8.52 -6.49
C GLY A 46 -0.39 -8.89 -5.20
N LYS A 47 0.28 -7.93 -4.53
CA LYS A 47 1.09 -8.18 -3.32
C LYS A 47 0.34 -7.92 -2.01
N GLY A 48 -0.97 -7.66 -2.09
CA GLY A 48 -1.84 -7.50 -0.92
C GLY A 48 -1.92 -6.09 -0.35
N PHE A 49 -1.41 -5.08 -1.06
CA PHE A 49 -1.67 -3.68 -0.72
C PHE A 49 -3.13 -3.31 -1.02
N ASP A 50 -3.73 -2.49 -0.16
CA ASP A 50 -5.11 -2.02 -0.35
C ASP A 50 -5.16 -0.91 -1.42
N CYS A 51 -4.17 -0.02 -1.46
CA CYS A 51 -3.96 0.93 -2.55
C CYS A 51 -2.52 1.48 -2.59
N ILE A 52 -2.18 2.21 -3.65
CA ILE A 52 -0.87 2.84 -3.84
C ILE A 52 -1.02 4.33 -4.13
N LEU A 53 -0.34 5.16 -3.34
CA LEU A 53 -0.23 6.61 -3.53
C LEU A 53 1.07 6.98 -4.23
N ARG A 54 0.96 7.71 -5.35
CA ARG A 54 2.10 8.22 -6.11
C ARG A 54 2.51 9.61 -5.61
N LYS A 55 3.78 9.79 -5.26
CA LYS A 55 4.34 11.13 -4.97
C LYS A 55 4.58 11.90 -6.28
N PRO A 56 4.34 13.22 -6.30
CA PRO A 56 3.72 14.01 -5.24
C PRO A 56 2.21 13.76 -5.17
N PHE A 57 1.65 13.83 -3.96
CA PHE A 57 0.22 13.75 -3.71
C PHE A 57 -0.25 14.92 -2.85
N THR A 58 -1.53 15.25 -2.97
CA THR A 58 -2.22 16.25 -2.17
C THR A 58 -2.81 15.62 -0.90
N VAL A 59 -3.14 16.45 0.10
CA VAL A 59 -3.84 16.00 1.30
C VAL A 59 -5.15 15.30 0.94
N ARG A 60 -5.89 15.81 -0.05
CA ARG A 60 -7.15 15.19 -0.49
C ARG A 60 -6.95 13.78 -1.02
N GLN A 61 -5.92 13.55 -1.82
CA GLN A 61 -5.60 12.20 -2.32
C GLN A 61 -5.24 11.23 -1.18
N VAL A 62 -4.65 11.70 -0.10
CA VAL A 62 -4.39 10.87 1.09
C VAL A 62 -5.70 10.51 1.79
N VAL A 63 -6.60 11.48 1.96
CA VAL A 63 -7.93 11.25 2.55
C VAL A 63 -8.71 10.24 1.72
N ASP A 64 -8.82 10.45 0.41
CA ASP A 64 -9.54 9.55 -0.50
C ASP A 64 -8.97 8.11 -0.43
N ALA A 65 -7.65 7.97 -0.35
CA ALA A 65 -7.00 6.65 -0.24
C ALA A 65 -7.27 5.95 1.09
N ILE A 66 -7.32 6.71 2.20
CA ILE A 66 -7.69 6.18 3.52
C ILE A 66 -9.16 5.76 3.52
N GLU A 67 -10.05 6.62 3.04
CA GLU A 67 -11.48 6.32 2.95
C GLU A 67 -11.71 5.08 2.08
N HIS A 68 -11.04 4.96 0.94
CA HIS A 68 -11.15 3.78 0.08
C HIS A 68 -10.66 2.50 0.74
N ALA A 69 -9.56 2.55 1.50
CA ALA A 69 -9.04 1.38 2.22
C ALA A 69 -9.93 0.95 3.40
N HIS A 70 -10.70 1.88 3.97
CA HIS A 70 -11.64 1.63 5.07
C HIS A 70 -13.08 1.40 4.62
N ALA A 71 -13.44 1.79 3.40
CA ALA A 71 -14.75 1.57 2.83
C ALA A 71 -15.00 0.07 2.68
N PHE A 72 -15.72 -0.49 3.63
CA PHE A 72 -16.33 -1.80 3.52
C PHE A 72 -17.33 -1.75 2.37
N VAL A 73 -16.95 -2.29 1.19
CA VAL A 73 -17.92 -2.62 0.15
C VAL A 73 -18.49 -3.98 0.54
N GLY A 74 -19.55 -3.95 1.33
CA GLY A 74 -20.43 -5.08 1.58
C GLY A 74 -21.37 -5.32 0.41
#